data_AF-A0A3D6E9I1-F1
#
_entry.id   AF-A0A3D6E9I1-F1
#
_cell.length_a   1.000
_cell.length_b   1.000
_cell.length_c   1.000
_cell.angle_alpha   90.00
_cell.angle_beta   90.00
_cell.angle_gamma   90.00
#
_symmetry.space_group_name_H-M   'P 1'
#
loop_
_entity.id
_entity.type
_entity.pdbx_description
1 polymer ?
#
loop_
_entity_poly.entity_id
_entity_poly.type
_entity_poly.pdbx_seq_one_letter_code
_entity_poly.pdbx_strand_id
1 'polypeptide(L)'
;MKIKKIWFDDEYLYGLGDNGTTYRQALIWYQKLRNATEKEREEYVFGLDGIHWRNLDEDVSFESFEYEDAEPSKMQRFFLTHKEINISEFAKLIGINPSLLRSYINGFKKPSKEREALILSYIRKIGQEYISAYF
;
A
#
# COMPACT_ATOMS: atom_id res chain seq x y z
N MET A 1 18.74 -10.42 -1.30
CA MET A 1 19.29 -9.24 -1.98
C MET A 1 19.76 -8.20 -0.97
N LYS A 2 20.71 -7.31 -1.32
CA LYS A 2 21.08 -6.14 -0.51
C LYS A 2 20.94 -4.85 -1.33
N ILE A 3 20.21 -3.86 -0.80
CA ILE A 3 20.13 -2.52 -1.39
C ILE A 3 21.29 -1.65 -0.89
N LYS A 4 22.02 -1.01 -1.80
CA LYS A 4 23.18 -0.14 -1.51
C LYS A 4 22.84 1.34 -1.47
N LYS A 5 21.84 1.76 -2.26
CA LYS A 5 21.41 3.15 -2.39
C LYS A 5 19.92 3.19 -2.67
N ILE A 6 19.24 4.20 -2.14
CA ILE A 6 17.85 4.50 -2.49
C ILE A 6 17.70 5.93 -3.00
N TRP A 7 16.61 6.18 -3.71
CA TRP A 7 16.13 7.51 -4.09
C TRP A 7 14.63 7.44 -4.36
N PHE A 8 13.99 8.59 -4.49
CA PHE A 8 12.55 8.71 -4.62
C PHE A 8 12.17 9.54 -5.84
N ASP A 9 10.99 9.29 -6.38
CA ASP A 9 10.20 10.29 -7.10
C ASP A 9 8.83 10.47 -6.40
N ASP A 10 7.83 10.98 -7.12
CA ASP A 10 6.49 11.20 -6.59
C ASP A 10 5.70 9.90 -6.37
N GLU A 11 6.03 8.83 -7.09
CA GLU A 11 5.28 7.58 -7.12
C GLU A 11 6.04 6.39 -6.51
N TYR A 12 7.36 6.40 -6.55
CA TYR A 12 8.21 5.24 -6.27
C TYR A 12 9.37 5.55 -5.33
N LEU A 13 9.69 4.53 -4.55
CA LEU A 13 10.97 4.34 -3.90
C LEU A 13 11.80 3.40 -4.77
N TYR A 14 13.00 3.83 -5.14
CA TYR A 14 13.96 3.03 -5.90
C TYR A 14 15.07 2.51 -5.01
N GLY A 15 15.61 1.35 -5.37
CA GLY A 15 16.76 0.75 -4.72
C GLY A 15 17.77 0.21 -5.72
N LEU A 16 19.04 0.59 -5.60
CA LEU A 16 20.14 -0.03 -6.36
C LEU A 16 20.65 -1.25 -5.59
N GLY A 17 20.46 -2.43 -6.15
CA GLY A 17 20.97 -3.69 -5.62
C GLY A 17 22.49 -3.78 -5.72
N ASP A 18 23.08 -4.64 -4.90
CA ASP A 18 24.50 -4.94 -4.92
C ASP A 18 25.02 -5.54 -6.23
N ASN A 19 24.12 -6.21 -6.97
CA ASN A 19 24.27 -6.73 -8.32
C ASN A 19 24.18 -5.67 -9.45
N GLY A 20 23.92 -4.40 -9.11
CA GLY A 20 23.75 -3.32 -10.08
C GLY A 20 22.35 -3.19 -10.68
N THR A 21 21.42 -4.08 -10.32
CA THR A 21 20.02 -3.99 -10.75
C THR A 21 19.30 -2.89 -9.98
N THR A 22 18.47 -2.11 -10.68
CA THR A 22 17.57 -1.14 -10.06
C THR A 22 16.21 -1.77 -9.82
N TYR A 23 15.76 -1.73 -8.57
CA TYR A 23 14.46 -2.18 -8.11
C TYR A 23 13.58 -0.98 -7.78
N ARG A 24 12.26 -1.19 -7.70
CA ARG A 24 11.31 -0.15 -7.28
C ARG A 24 10.17 -0.71 -6.45
N GLN A 25 9.63 0.14 -5.59
CA GLN A 25 8.41 -0.07 -4.85
C GLN A 25 7.50 1.14 -4.94
N ALA A 26 6.20 0.92 -5.08
CA ALA A 26 5.23 2.00 -5.13
C ALA A 26 5.08 2.63 -3.73
N LEU A 27 5.28 3.95 -3.63
CA LEU A 27 5.17 4.70 -2.37
C LEU A 27 3.77 4.63 -1.76
N ILE A 28 2.75 4.31 -2.55
CA ILE A 28 1.38 4.14 -2.05
C ILE A 28 1.25 3.00 -1.01
N TRP A 29 2.16 2.04 -0.97
CA TRP A 29 2.23 1.06 0.11
C TRP A 29 2.68 1.68 1.43
N TYR A 30 3.47 2.76 1.35
CA TYR A 30 4.15 3.39 2.47
C TYR A 30 3.64 4.82 2.68
N GLN A 31 2.48 4.95 3.30
CA GLN A 31 1.73 6.21 3.32
C GLN A 31 2.46 7.34 4.04
N LYS A 32 3.27 7.06 5.07
CA LYS A 32 3.96 8.14 5.79
C LYS A 32 5.15 8.64 4.95
N LEU A 33 5.87 7.75 4.27
CA LEU A 33 6.92 8.06 3.30
C LEU A 33 6.39 8.81 2.09
N ARG A 34 5.23 8.39 1.58
CA ARG A 34 4.56 9.10 0.49
C ARG A 34 4.29 10.57 0.85
N ASN A 35 3.87 10.82 2.09
CA ASN A 35 3.54 12.16 2.57
C ASN A 35 4.73 12.89 3.23
N ALA A 36 5.88 12.24 3.35
CA ALA A 36 7.07 12.80 3.96
C ALA A 36 7.75 13.83 3.04
N THR A 37 8.36 14.84 3.66
CA THR A 37 9.24 15.79 3.00
C THR A 37 10.52 15.11 2.49
N GLU A 38 11.22 15.75 1.56
CA GLU A 38 12.52 15.27 1.08
C GLU A 38 13.51 15.04 2.23
N LYS A 39 13.57 16.00 3.17
CA LYS A 39 14.41 15.89 4.37
C LYS A 39 14.05 14.67 5.23
N GLU A 40 12.76 14.43 5.48
CA GLU A 40 12.33 13.26 6.26
C GLU A 40 12.65 11.95 5.54
N ARG A 41 12.55 11.92 4.20
CA ARG A 41 12.91 10.75 3.38
C ARG A 41 14.42 10.46 3.40
N GLU A 42 15.26 11.46 3.60
CA GLU A 42 16.72 11.31 3.77
C GLU A 42 17.12 10.77 5.16
N GLU A 43 16.26 10.89 6.17
CA GLU A 43 16.52 10.45 7.55
C GLU A 43 16.32 8.93 7.76
N TYR A 44 16.88 8.12 6.86
CA TYR A 44 16.77 6.66 6.90
C TYR A 44 18.01 5.96 7.46
N VAL A 45 17.83 4.75 7.95
CA VAL A 45 18.92 3.85 8.36
C VAL A 45 18.73 2.49 7.70
N PHE A 46 19.77 2.00 7.02
CA PHE A 46 19.80 0.61 6.56
C PHE A 46 19.95 -0.35 7.73
N GLY A 47 19.02 -1.30 7.84
CA GLY A 47 19.08 -2.44 8.74
C GLY A 47 19.70 -3.68 8.09
N LEU A 48 19.52 -4.82 8.75
CA LEU A 48 19.95 -6.14 8.24
C LEU A 48 19.06 -6.61 7.08
N ASP A 49 17.76 -6.34 7.15
CA ASP A 49 16.70 -6.88 6.30
C ASP A 49 15.81 -5.79 5.67
N GLY A 50 16.14 -4.51 5.87
CA GLY A 50 15.33 -3.42 5.36
C GLY A 50 15.91 -2.02 5.61
N ILE A 51 15.03 -1.04 5.49
CA ILE A 51 15.30 0.38 5.59
C ILE A 51 14.30 0.96 6.58
N HIS A 52 14.80 1.74 7.54
CA HIS A 52 14.02 2.23 8.67
C HIS A 52 13.98 3.75 8.69
N TRP A 53 12.78 4.33 8.75
CA TRP A 53 12.52 5.75 9.00
C TRP A 53 11.92 5.92 10.40
N ARG A 54 12.79 6.06 11.41
CA ARG A 54 12.37 6.10 12.83
C ARG A 54 11.51 7.32 13.17
N ASN A 55 11.77 8.45 12.52
CA ASN A 55 10.98 9.68 12.65
C ASN A 55 9.54 9.50 12.14
N LEU A 56 9.36 8.70 11.10
CA LEU A 56 8.05 8.39 10.51
C LEU A 56 7.40 7.16 11.13
N ASP A 57 8.15 6.30 11.81
CA ASP A 57 7.67 4.96 12.24
C ASP A 57 7.21 4.17 11.01
N GLU A 58 8.09 4.07 10.02
CA GLU A 58 7.85 3.33 8.78
C GLU A 58 9.10 2.56 8.33
N ASP A 59 8.87 1.34 7.85
CA ASP A 59 9.92 0.41 7.45
C ASP A 59 9.62 -0.15 6.05
N VAL A 60 10.69 -0.35 5.28
CA VAL A 60 10.63 -1.01 3.98
C VAL A 60 11.58 -2.20 4.00
N SER A 61 11.04 -3.42 3.86
CA SER A 61 11.89 -4.62 3.79
C SER A 61 12.62 -4.71 2.45
N PHE A 62 13.82 -5.27 2.44
CA PHE A 62 14.52 -5.54 1.18
C PHE A 62 13.77 -6.56 0.32
N GLU A 63 13.10 -7.52 0.95
CA GLU A 63 12.28 -8.53 0.26
C GLU A 63 11.16 -7.89 -0.58
N SER A 64 10.57 -6.79 -0.10
CA SER A 64 9.45 -6.14 -0.81
C SER A 64 9.81 -5.67 -2.24
N PHE A 65 11.07 -5.33 -2.47
CA PHE A 65 11.57 -4.96 -3.80
C PHE A 65 11.61 -6.12 -4.80
N GLU A 66 11.51 -7.37 -4.34
CA GLU A 66 11.47 -8.58 -5.18
C GLU A 66 10.03 -9.03 -5.49
N TYR A 67 9.01 -8.38 -4.91
CA TYR A 67 7.62 -8.74 -5.17
C TYR A 67 7.19 -8.38 -6.60
N GLU A 68 6.63 -9.36 -7.31
CA GLU A 68 6.15 -9.18 -8.70
C GLU A 68 5.00 -8.16 -8.79
N ASP A 69 4.16 -8.09 -7.75
CA ASP A 69 3.02 -7.19 -7.65
C ASP A 69 3.42 -5.86 -6.94
N ALA A 70 4.45 -5.19 -7.45
CA ALA A 70 4.92 -3.91 -6.89
C ALA A 70 3.83 -2.80 -6.89
N GLU A 71 2.90 -2.89 -7.83
CA GLU A 71 1.76 -1.98 -7.94
C GLU A 71 0.51 -2.54 -7.24
N PRO A 72 -0.18 -1.74 -6.40
CA PRO A 72 -1.46 -2.17 -5.86
C PRO A 72 -2.52 -2.32 -6.96
N SER A 73 -3.39 -3.30 -6.79
CA SER A 73 -4.61 -3.43 -7.58
C SER A 73 -5.53 -2.21 -7.40
N LYS A 74 -6.55 -2.06 -8.25
CA LYS A 74 -7.54 -0.97 -8.14
C LYS A 74 -8.25 -0.98 -6.78
N MET A 75 -8.56 -2.17 -6.26
CA MET A 75 -9.16 -2.33 -4.94
C MET A 75 -8.20 -1.89 -3.83
N GLN A 76 -6.95 -2.36 -3.87
CA GLN A 76 -5.94 -1.99 -2.87
C GLN A 76 -5.68 -0.49 -2.87
N ARG A 77 -5.45 0.09 -4.06
CA ARG A 77 -5.27 1.53 -4.26
C ARG A 77 -6.42 2.34 -3.65
N PHE A 78 -7.67 1.92 -3.86
CA PHE A 78 -8.83 2.60 -3.28
C PHE A 78 -8.76 2.66 -1.75
N PHE A 79 -8.56 1.54 -1.06
CA PHE A 79 -8.46 1.53 0.41
C PHE A 79 -7.19 2.17 0.95
N LEU A 80 -6.10 2.18 0.18
CA LEU A 80 -4.88 2.87 0.55
C LEU A 80 -5.06 4.40 0.52
N THR A 81 -5.92 4.94 -0.35
CA THR A 81 -6.17 6.38 -0.47
C THR A 81 -7.41 6.89 0.28
N HIS A 82 -8.39 6.03 0.60
CA HIS A 82 -9.63 6.42 1.29
C HIS A 82 -9.61 5.93 2.74
N LYS A 83 -8.80 6.61 3.58
CA LYS A 83 -8.59 6.24 4.99
C LYS A 83 -9.78 6.54 5.90
N GLU A 84 -10.69 7.38 5.44
CA GLU A 84 -11.98 7.67 6.07
C GLU A 84 -12.90 6.44 6.12
N ILE A 85 -12.64 5.42 5.31
CA ILE A 85 -13.45 4.20 5.28
C ILE A 85 -13.07 3.28 6.45
N ASN A 86 -14.03 3.01 7.31
CA ASN A 86 -13.88 1.98 8.33
C ASN A 86 -13.89 0.58 7.68
N ILE A 87 -12.70 -0.01 7.53
CA ILE A 87 -12.51 -1.34 6.93
C ILE A 87 -13.32 -2.42 7.65
N SER A 88 -13.46 -2.36 8.98
CA SER A 88 -14.22 -3.36 9.73
C SER A 88 -15.71 -3.30 9.38
N GLU A 89 -16.30 -2.12 9.34
CA GLU A 89 -17.73 -1.95 9.05
C GLU A 89 -18.02 -2.23 7.58
N PHE A 90 -17.15 -1.78 6.68
CA PHE A 90 -17.27 -2.11 5.27
C PHE A 90 -17.19 -3.63 5.05
N ALA A 91 -16.24 -4.33 5.69
CA ALA A 91 -16.11 -5.78 5.55
C ALA A 91 -17.38 -6.52 6.02
N LYS A 92 -17.96 -6.11 7.16
CA LYS A 92 -19.24 -6.67 7.66
C LYS A 92 -20.37 -6.46 6.67
N LEU A 93 -20.50 -5.25 6.12
CA LEU A 93 -21.53 -4.90 5.13
C LEU A 93 -21.51 -5.82 3.91
N ILE A 94 -20.32 -6.23 3.46
CA ILE A 94 -20.14 -7.06 2.26
C ILE A 94 -19.95 -8.56 2.56
N GLY A 95 -20.15 -8.98 3.82
CA GLY A 95 -20.02 -10.38 4.22
C GLY A 95 -18.59 -10.93 4.14
N ILE A 96 -17.58 -10.09 4.37
CA ILE A 96 -16.16 -10.49 4.40
C ILE A 96 -15.63 -10.39 5.83
N ASN A 97 -14.81 -11.36 6.24
CA ASN A 97 -14.10 -11.26 7.50
C ASN A 97 -13.16 -10.01 7.49
N PRO A 98 -13.23 -9.12 8.49
CA PRO A 98 -12.43 -7.89 8.52
C PRO A 98 -10.92 -8.12 8.40
N SER A 99 -10.39 -9.15 9.05
CA SER A 99 -8.96 -9.50 8.97
C SER A 99 -8.59 -9.98 7.57
N LEU A 100 -9.46 -10.77 6.92
CA LEU A 100 -9.26 -11.19 5.55
C LEU A 100 -9.23 -10.01 4.57
N LEU A 101 -10.15 -9.05 4.72
CA LEU A 101 -10.14 -7.85 3.88
C LEU A 101 -8.86 -7.03 4.09
N ARG A 102 -8.38 -6.87 5.33
CA ARG A 102 -7.09 -6.22 5.60
C ARG A 102 -5.93 -6.95 4.95
N SER A 103 -5.92 -8.29 4.98
CA SER A 103 -4.90 -9.08 4.28
C SER A 103 -4.94 -8.85 2.77
N TYR A 104 -6.12 -8.67 2.17
CA TYR A 104 -6.23 -8.31 0.76
C TYR A 104 -5.71 -6.89 0.49
N ILE A 105 -6.09 -5.92 1.30
CA ILE A 105 -5.69 -4.51 1.15
C ILE A 105 -4.17 -4.37 1.24
N ASN A 106 -3.52 -5.08 2.17
CA ASN A 106 -2.08 -5.00 2.42
C ASN A 106 -1.25 -5.98 1.55
N GLY A 107 -1.86 -6.70 0.61
CA GLY A 107 -1.14 -7.60 -0.29
C GLY A 107 -0.72 -8.96 0.29
N PHE A 108 -0.97 -9.23 1.58
CA PHE A 108 -0.65 -10.54 2.20
C PHE A 108 -1.46 -11.71 1.62
N LYS A 109 -2.64 -11.44 1.07
CA LYS A 109 -3.47 -12.44 0.36
C LYS A 109 -3.99 -11.83 -0.93
N LYS A 110 -4.13 -12.66 -1.96
CA LYS A 110 -4.71 -12.26 -3.25
C LYS A 110 -6.17 -12.69 -3.33
N PRO A 111 -7.15 -11.78 -3.48
CA PRO A 111 -8.53 -12.17 -3.74
C PRO A 111 -8.66 -12.78 -5.16
N SER A 112 -9.69 -13.59 -5.38
CA SER A 112 -10.07 -13.97 -6.75
C SER A 112 -10.61 -12.75 -7.52
N LYS A 113 -10.68 -12.86 -8.85
CA LYS A 113 -11.23 -11.78 -9.69
C LYS A 113 -12.68 -11.47 -9.33
N GLU A 114 -13.48 -12.49 -9.05
CA GLU A 114 -14.88 -12.38 -8.64
C GLU A 114 -14.98 -11.70 -7.26
N ARG A 115 -14.08 -12.04 -6.34
CA ARG A 115 -14.03 -11.45 -5.00
C ARG A 115 -13.64 -9.98 -5.04
N GLU A 116 -12.66 -9.62 -5.87
CA GLU A 116 -12.28 -8.22 -6.07
C GLU A 116 -13.40 -7.41 -6.75
N ALA A 117 -14.05 -7.99 -7.77
CA ALA A 117 -15.19 -7.35 -8.44
C ALA A 117 -16.37 -7.11 -7.48
N LEU A 118 -16.64 -8.07 -6.58
CA LEU A 118 -17.63 -7.90 -5.51
C LEU A 118 -17.28 -6.74 -4.59
N ILE A 119 -16.04 -6.65 -4.11
CA ILE A 119 -15.61 -5.55 -3.23
C ILE A 119 -15.80 -4.20 -3.92
N LEU A 120 -15.37 -4.08 -5.18
CA LEU A 120 -15.48 -2.86 -5.97
C LEU A 120 -16.93 -2.48 -6.29
N SER A 121 -17.84 -3.45 -6.50
CA SER A 121 -19.24 -3.15 -6.76
C SER A 121 -19.94 -2.56 -5.54
N TYR A 122 -19.61 -3.03 -4.34
CA TYR A 122 -20.14 -2.46 -3.10
C TYR A 122 -19.59 -1.07 -2.80
N ILE A 123 -18.32 -0.81 -3.10
CA ILE A 123 -17.76 0.55 -3.04
C ILE A 123 -18.58 1.50 -3.93
N ARG A 124 -18.86 1.11 -5.18
CA ARG A 124 -19.67 1.91 -6.11
C ARG A 124 -21.09 2.10 -5.61
N LYS A 125 -21.70 1.05 -5.04
CA LYS A 125 -23.05 1.10 -4.48
C LYS A 125 -23.15 2.14 -3.35
N ILE A 126 -22.26 2.09 -2.36
CA ILE A 126 -22.22 3.06 -1.26
C ILE A 126 -21.99 4.47 -1.80
N GLY A 127 -21.08 4.63 -2.77
CA GLY A 127 -20.85 5.92 -3.43
C GLY A 127 -22.12 6.49 -4.06
N GLN A 128 -22.93 5.67 -4.74
CA GLN A 128 -24.22 6.12 -5.29
C GLN A 128 -25.26 6.42 -4.21
N GLU A 129 -25.30 5.65 -3.13
CA GLU A 129 -26.17 5.92 -1.97
C GLU A 129 -25.85 7.29 -1.35
N TYR A 130 -24.56 7.63 -1.20
CA TYR A 130 -24.14 8.94 -0.67
C TYR A 130 -24.44 10.09 -1.63
N ILE A 131 -24.25 9.91 -2.94
CA ILE A 131 -24.61 10.92 -3.96
C ILE A 131 -26.13 11.18 -3.95
N SER A 132 -26.93 10.14 -3.71
CA SER A 132 -28.39 10.22 -3.73
C SER A 132 -28.99 10.65 -2.39
N ALA A 133 -28.16 10.81 -1.35
CA ALA A 133 -28.62 11.23 -0.04
C ALA A 133 -29.10 12.68 -0.11
N TYR A 134 -30.34 12.90 0.31
CA TYR A 134 -30.93 14.23 0.40
C TYR A 134 -30.57 14.81 1.76
N PHE A 135 -29.80 15.91 1.75
CA PHE A 135 -29.42 16.68 2.92
C PHE A 135 -30.05 18.06 2.85
#